data_AF-Q9PCS7-F1
#
_entry.id   AF-Q9PCS7-F1
#
_cell.length_a   1.000
_cell.length_b   1.000
_cell.length_c   1.000
_cell.angle_alpha   90.00
_cell.angle_beta   90.00
_cell.angle_gamma   90.00
#
_symmetry.space_group_name_H-M   'P 1'
#
loop_
_entity.id
_entity.type
_entity.pdbx_description
1 polymer ?
#
loop_
_entity_poly.entity_id
_entity_poly.type
_entity_poly.pdbx_seq_one_letter_code
_entity_poly.pdbx_strand_id
1 'polypeptide(L)'
;MRVRRVDSQGDWTFGNGRGNYAAASDCVAQRVKTRLRSFRGNWFLDLDHGLPWLDLMERPADLVHLEREVKRTILTTEGVRRLTAFSMALDADTRTFTIHVTLLDVEQQAMTVRTTL
;
A
#
# COMPACT_ATOMS: atom_id res chain seq x y z
N MET A 1 4.00 10.88 -13.65
CA MET A 1 4.17 9.41 -13.59
C MET A 1 2.88 8.69 -13.94
N ARG A 2 2.97 7.44 -14.43
CA ARG A 2 1.81 6.58 -14.69
C ARG A 2 2.14 5.13 -14.35
N VAL A 3 1.16 4.40 -13.85
CA VAL A 3 1.22 2.94 -13.65
C VAL A 3 0.05 2.27 -14.36
N ARG A 4 0.21 1.01 -14.73
CA ARG A 4 -0.88 0.22 -15.30
C ARG A 4 -2.00 0.11 -14.27
N ARG A 5 -3.23 0.40 -14.65
CA ARG A 5 -4.38 0.33 -13.74
C ARG A 5 -4.62 -1.13 -13.37
N VAL A 6 -4.91 -1.32 -12.09
CA VAL A 6 -5.24 -2.61 -11.51
C VAL A 6 -6.73 -2.62 -11.18
N ASP A 7 -7.43 -3.71 -11.47
CA ASP A 7 -8.84 -3.87 -11.16
C ASP A 7 -9.10 -4.20 -9.68
N SER A 8 -10.34 -4.54 -9.33
CA SER A 8 -10.69 -4.91 -7.95
C SER A 8 -10.06 -6.23 -7.49
N GLN A 9 -9.73 -7.13 -8.42
CA GLN A 9 -9.14 -8.44 -8.13
C GLN A 9 -7.62 -8.39 -8.00
N GLY A 10 -6.99 -7.31 -8.48
CA GLY A 10 -5.53 -7.19 -8.46
C GLY A 10 -4.89 -7.40 -9.83
N ASP A 11 -5.68 -7.56 -10.89
CA ASP A 11 -5.19 -7.82 -12.23
C ASP A 11 -5.04 -6.55 -13.07
N TRP A 12 -4.12 -6.59 -14.02
CA TRP A 12 -3.89 -5.48 -14.95
C TRP A 12 -5.03 -5.36 -15.95
N THR A 13 -5.49 -4.12 -16.18
CA THR A 13 -6.53 -3.88 -17.18
C THR A 13 -5.94 -3.73 -18.59
N PHE A 14 -6.63 -4.25 -19.61
CA PHE A 14 -6.25 -4.15 -21.03
C PHE A 14 -7.45 -3.69 -21.89
N GLY A 15 -7.21 -3.31 -23.16
CA GLY A 15 -8.27 -2.98 -24.13
C GLY A 15 -8.68 -1.49 -24.21
N ASN A 16 -8.60 -0.72 -23.13
CA ASN A 16 -9.05 0.69 -23.09
C ASN A 16 -7.98 1.78 -23.37
N GLY A 17 -6.91 1.47 -24.12
CA GLY A 17 -5.88 2.46 -24.47
C GLY A 17 -5.30 3.21 -23.26
N ARG A 18 -5.41 4.55 -23.23
CA ARG A 18 -4.93 5.41 -22.13
C ARG A 18 -5.72 5.23 -20.83
N GLY A 19 -6.95 4.73 -20.88
CA GLY A 19 -7.77 4.45 -19.71
C GLY A 19 -7.23 3.31 -18.84
N ASN A 20 -6.33 2.48 -19.38
CA ASN A 20 -5.65 1.42 -18.63
C ASN A 20 -4.47 1.91 -17.78
N TYR A 21 -4.29 3.22 -17.63
CA TYR A 21 -3.20 3.78 -16.85
C TYR A 21 -3.74 4.71 -15.78
N ALA A 22 -3.37 4.45 -14.53
CA ALA A 22 -3.56 5.39 -13.43
C ALA A 22 -2.47 6.48 -13.53
N ALA A 23 -2.88 7.74 -13.36
CA ALA A 23 -2.01 8.92 -13.41
C ALA A 23 -2.22 9.79 -12.16
N ALA A 24 -1.31 10.73 -11.90
CA ALA A 24 -1.39 11.67 -10.77
C ALA A 24 -1.68 10.93 -9.44
N SER A 25 -2.68 11.40 -8.68
CA SER A 25 -3.10 10.83 -7.40
C SER A 25 -3.47 9.34 -7.46
N ASP A 26 -4.16 8.89 -8.52
CA ASP A 26 -4.55 7.48 -8.66
C ASP A 26 -3.32 6.56 -8.75
N CYS A 27 -2.27 7.03 -9.42
CA CYS A 27 -1.00 6.31 -9.51
C CYS A 27 -0.35 6.15 -8.13
N VAL A 28 -0.35 7.22 -7.32
CA VAL A 28 0.19 7.20 -5.95
C VAL A 28 -0.61 6.23 -5.08
N ALA A 29 -1.95 6.33 -5.10
CA ALA A 29 -2.84 5.46 -4.35
C ALA A 29 -2.60 3.98 -4.69
N GLN A 30 -2.48 3.66 -5.99
CA GLN A 30 -2.24 2.30 -6.42
C GLN A 30 -0.85 1.79 -5.99
N ARG A 31 0.20 2.61 -6.10
CA ARG A 31 1.55 2.24 -5.65
C ARG A 31 1.60 1.96 -4.15
N VAL A 32 0.94 2.79 -3.34
CA VAL A 32 0.84 2.57 -1.90
C VAL A 32 0.14 1.24 -1.62
N LYS A 33 -1.01 0.99 -2.26
CA LYS A 33 -1.74 -0.27 -2.09
C LYS A 33 -0.91 -1.49 -2.50
N THR A 34 -0.19 -1.42 -3.62
CA THR A 34 0.71 -2.49 -4.07
C THR A 34 1.83 -2.72 -3.06
N ARG A 35 2.54 -1.66 -2.61
CA ARG A 35 3.63 -1.80 -1.65
C ARG A 35 3.20 -2.38 -0.30
N LEU A 36 1.99 -2.05 0.16
CA LEU A 36 1.43 -2.64 1.37
C LEU A 36 1.09 -4.13 1.21
N ARG A 37 0.77 -4.57 0.00
CA ARG A 37 0.47 -5.99 -0.31
C ARG A 37 1.71 -6.80 -0.66
N SER A 38 2.82 -6.15 -0.99
CA SER A 38 4.06 -6.82 -1.35
C SER A 38 4.80 -7.34 -0.11
N PHE A 39 5.24 -8.59 -0.19
CA PHE A 39 6.11 -9.22 0.78
C PHE A 39 7.57 -8.95 0.44
N ARG A 40 8.36 -8.63 1.46
CA ARG A 40 9.82 -8.54 1.33
C ARG A 40 10.40 -9.85 0.76
N GLY A 41 11.38 -9.74 -0.13
CA GLY A 41 12.06 -10.87 -0.77
C GLY A 41 11.29 -11.54 -1.92
N ASN A 42 10.05 -11.12 -2.23
CA ASN A 42 9.27 -11.73 -3.31
C ASN A 42 9.62 -11.19 -4.70
N TRP A 43 10.20 -9.99 -4.78
CA TRP A 43 10.60 -9.40 -6.05
C TRP A 43 12.08 -9.64 -6.33
N PHE A 44 12.38 -10.48 -7.33
CA PHE A 44 13.75 -10.89 -7.65
C PHE A 44 14.70 -9.75 -8.07
N LEU A 45 14.18 -8.61 -8.52
CA LEU A 45 15.00 -7.44 -8.88
C LEU A 45 15.29 -6.54 -7.67
N ASP A 46 14.49 -6.62 -6.62
CA ASP A 46 14.59 -5.79 -5.43
C ASP A 46 14.05 -6.56 -4.22
N LEU A 47 14.95 -7.27 -3.55
CA LEU A 47 14.60 -8.11 -2.40
C LEU A 47 14.18 -7.30 -1.18
N ASP A 48 14.55 -6.02 -1.11
CA ASP A 48 14.14 -5.12 -0.03
C ASP A 48 12.78 -4.47 -0.29
N HIS A 49 12.17 -4.73 -1.44
CA HIS A 49 10.84 -4.25 -1.76
C HIS A 49 9.74 -4.92 -0.95
N GLY A 50 8.83 -4.12 -0.40
CA GLY A 50 7.66 -4.58 0.34
C GLY A 50 7.88 -4.55 1.85
N LEU A 51 6.95 -5.17 2.59
CA LEU A 51 7.01 -5.25 4.04
C LEU A 51 7.44 -6.66 4.47
N PRO A 52 8.25 -6.80 5.53
CA PRO A 52 8.57 -8.09 6.14
C PRO A 52 7.38 -8.61 6.96
N TRP A 53 6.24 -8.85 6.30
CA TRP A 53 4.98 -9.22 6.95
C TRP A 53 5.10 -10.46 7.85
N LEU A 54 5.90 -11.44 7.45
CA LEU A 54 6.09 -12.67 8.22
C LEU A 54 6.74 -12.38 9.58
N ASP A 55 7.78 -11.56 9.60
CA ASP A 55 8.48 -11.16 10.82
C ASP A 55 7.60 -10.25 11.68
N LEU A 56 6.86 -9.33 11.05
CA LEU A 56 5.99 -8.37 11.75
C LEU A 56 4.74 -9.00 12.36
N MET A 57 4.30 -10.14 11.86
CA MET A 57 3.13 -10.87 12.37
C MET A 57 3.48 -12.11 13.19
N GLU A 58 4.77 -12.33 13.47
CA GLU A 58 5.22 -13.34 14.41
C GLU A 58 4.67 -13.05 15.81
N ARG A 59 4.29 -14.09 16.56
CA ARG A 59 3.69 -13.95 17.89
C ARG A 59 4.79 -13.92 18.97
N PRO A 60 4.74 -13.00 19.94
CA PRO A 60 3.75 -11.93 20.11
C PRO A 60 3.97 -10.76 19.14
N ALA A 61 2.90 -10.33 18.45
CA ALA A 61 3.00 -9.27 17.45
C ALA A 61 3.16 -7.90 18.13
N ASP A 62 4.25 -7.19 17.83
CA ASP A 62 4.45 -5.80 18.24
C ASP A 62 3.69 -4.87 17.28
N LEU A 63 2.47 -4.50 17.67
CA LEU A 63 1.60 -3.62 16.88
C LEU A 63 2.22 -2.22 16.69
N VAL A 64 3.03 -1.74 17.65
CA VAL A 64 3.68 -0.43 17.55
C VAL A 64 4.80 -0.47 16.52
N HIS A 65 5.58 -1.55 16.50
CA HIS A 65 6.59 -1.78 15.46
C HIS A 65 5.95 -1.95 14.09
N LEU A 66 4.89 -2.76 13.97
CA LEU A 66 4.13 -2.96 12.75
C LEU A 66 3.60 -1.63 12.19
N GLU A 67 2.99 -0.80 13.03
CA GLU A 67 2.49 0.52 12.63
C GLU A 67 3.60 1.43 12.11
N ARG A 68 4.77 1.43 12.76
CA ARG A 68 5.93 2.21 12.32
C ARG A 68 6.41 1.77 10.94
N GLU A 69 6.51 0.46 10.71
CA GLU A 69 6.98 -0.08 9.42
C GLU A 69 6.01 0.18 8.28
N VAL A 70 4.69 0.05 8.53
CA VAL A 70 3.65 0.40 7.57
C VAL A 70 3.73 1.89 7.23
N LYS A 71 3.79 2.78 8.24
CA LYS A 71 3.92 4.24 8.01
C LYS A 71 5.19 4.59 7.24
N ARG A 72 6.33 3.96 7.58
CA ARG A 72 7.61 4.13 6.88
C ARG A 72 7.50 3.74 5.42
N THR A 73 6.87 2.61 5.12
CA THR A 73 6.67 2.15 3.73
C THR A 73 5.78 3.11 2.93
N ILE A 74 4.70 3.63 3.53
CA ILE A 74 3.82 4.60 2.88
C ILE A 74 4.57 5.92 2.62
N LEU A 75 5.28 6.46 3.61
CA LEU A 75 6.01 7.73 3.48
C LEU A 75 7.21 7.65 2.51
N THR A 76 7.85 6.48 2.39
CA THR A 76 8.92 6.24 1.42
C THR A 76 8.39 5.91 0.02
N THR A 77 7.07 5.91 -0.18
CA THR A 77 6.47 5.73 -1.49
C THR A 77 6.50 7.03 -2.27
N GLU A 78 7.09 6.97 -3.46
CA GLU A 78 7.17 8.12 -4.34
C GLU A 78 5.77 8.68 -4.67
N GLY A 79 5.66 10.01 -4.58
CA GLY A 79 4.42 10.74 -4.77
C GLY A 79 3.64 10.98 -3.47
N VAL A 80 3.97 10.29 -2.36
CA VAL A 80 3.41 10.59 -1.04
C VAL A 80 4.19 11.75 -0.41
N ARG A 81 3.49 12.81 -0.02
CA ARG A 81 4.09 13.98 0.64
C ARG A 81 3.92 13.93 2.15
N ARG A 82 2.72 13.61 2.63
CA ARG A 82 2.43 13.46 4.06
C ARG A 82 1.30 12.48 4.30
N LEU A 83 1.28 11.92 5.49
CA LEU A 83 0.19 11.09 5.99
C LEU A 83 -0.69 11.94 6.91
N THR A 84 -2.01 11.99 6.67
CA THR A 84 -2.95 12.83 7.43
C THR A 84 -3.75 12.03 8.44
N ALA A 85 -4.14 10.81 8.09
CA ALA A 85 -4.83 9.90 9.00
C ALA A 85 -4.37 8.46 8.76
N PHE A 86 -4.28 7.68 9.83
CA PHE A 86 -3.89 6.28 9.79
C PHE A 86 -4.72 5.49 10.80
N SER A 87 -5.25 4.35 10.38
CA SER A 87 -5.77 3.34 11.29
C SER A 87 -5.48 1.94 10.76
N MET A 88 -5.27 1.02 11.69
CA MET A 88 -5.14 -0.40 11.40
C MET A 88 -6.01 -1.20 12.38
N ALA A 89 -6.57 -2.31 11.91
CA ALA A 89 -7.37 -3.20 12.71
C ALA A 89 -7.02 -4.65 12.37
N LEU A 90 -6.73 -5.44 13.39
CA LEU A 90 -6.56 -6.89 13.29
C LEU A 90 -7.81 -7.54 13.87
N ASP A 91 -8.54 -8.26 13.02
CA ASP A 91 -9.64 -9.12 13.45
C ASP A 91 -9.09 -10.53 13.67
N ALA A 92 -9.10 -10.99 14.92
CA ALA A 92 -8.56 -12.29 15.31
C ALA A 92 -9.46 -13.46 14.90
N ASP A 93 -10.76 -13.24 14.78
CA ASP A 93 -11.75 -14.27 14.44
C ASP A 93 -11.70 -14.58 12.95
N THR A 94 -11.64 -13.53 12.12
CA THR A 94 -11.55 -13.66 10.65
C THR A 94 -10.11 -13.68 10.13
N ARG A 95 -9.11 -13.50 11.01
CA ARG A 95 -7.68 -13.37 10.68
C ARG A 95 -7.42 -12.32 9.58
N THR A 96 -8.21 -11.25 9.62
CA THR A 96 -8.19 -10.21 8.60
C THR A 96 -7.50 -8.98 9.15
N PHE A 97 -6.52 -8.45 8.41
CA PHE A 97 -5.85 -7.21 8.77
C PHE A 97 -6.25 -6.09 7.82
N THR A 98 -6.86 -5.03 8.35
CA THR A 98 -7.33 -3.90 7.55
C THR A 98 -6.52 -2.65 7.88
N ILE A 99 -6.01 -1.99 6.85
CA ILE A 99 -5.28 -0.73 6.93
C ILE A 99 -6.09 0.33 6.19
N HIS A 100 -6.33 1.44 6.86
CA HIS A 100 -6.91 2.64 6.29
C HIS A 100 -5.93 3.80 6.44
N VAL A 101 -5.59 4.43 5.31
CA VAL A 101 -4.69 5.58 5.31
C VAL A 101 -5.29 6.70 4.48
N THR A 102 -5.24 7.91 5.01
CA THR A 102 -5.42 9.14 4.24
C THR A 102 -4.07 9.82 4.10
N LEU A 103 -3.73 10.14 2.86
CA LEU A 103 -2.45 10.75 2.51
C LEU A 103 -2.65 11.95 1.60
N LEU A 104 -1.68 12.85 1.65
CA LEU A 104 -1.55 13.98 0.74
C LEU A 104 -0.43 13.67 -0.24
N ASP A 105 -0.71 13.79 -1.53
CA ASP A 105 0.33 13.66 -2.55
C ASP A 105 1.14 14.95 -2.74
N VAL A 106 2.13 14.87 -3.64
CA VAL A 106 2.94 16.01 -4.08
C VAL A 106 2.12 17.10 -4.79
N GLU A 107 0.96 16.77 -5.35
CA GLU A 107 0.02 17.69 -5.99
C GLU A 107 -0.96 18.34 -4.98
N GLN A 108 -0.78 18.08 -3.68
CA GLN A 108 -1.63 18.56 -2.58
C GLN A 108 -3.06 18.02 -2.62
N GLN A 109 -3.27 16.88 -3.26
CA GLN A 109 -4.56 16.21 -3.28
C GLN A 109 -4.62 15.15 -2.18
N ALA A 110 -5.71 15.20 -1.40
CA ALA A 110 -5.98 14.21 -0.37
C ALA A 110 -6.62 12.96 -0.99
N MET A 111 -6.12 11.78 -0.62
CA MET A 111 -6.68 10.51 -1.05
C MET A 111 -6.70 9.50 0.09
N THR A 112 -7.69 8.61 0.04
CA THR A 112 -7.84 7.54 1.02
C THR A 112 -7.56 6.20 0.35
N VAL A 113 -6.64 5.44 0.92
CA VAL A 113 -6.33 4.07 0.51
C VAL A 113 -6.78 3.12 1.60
N ARG A 114 -7.60 2.14 1.21
CA ARG A 114 -7.99 1.00 2.06
C ARG A 114 -7.37 -0.26 1.48
N THR A 115 -6.69 -1.04 2.32
CA THR A 115 -6.28 -2.40 1.97
C THR A 115 -6.65 -3.36 3.09
N THR A 116 -7.04 -4.55 2.69
CA THR A 116 -7.28 -5.69 3.54
C THR A 116 -6.30 -6.79 3.11
N LEU A 117 -5.65 -7.41 4.09
CA LEU A 117 -4.67 -8.48 3.98
C LEU A 117 -5.19 -9.72 4.72
#